data_AF-A0A4W5PQ77-F1
#
_entry.id   AF-A0A4W5PQ77-F1
#
_cell.length_a   1.000
_cell.length_b   1.000
_cell.length_c   1.000
_cell.angle_alpha   90.00
_cell.angle_beta   90.00
_cell.angle_gamma   90.00
#
_symmetry.space_group_name_H-M   'P 1'
#
loop_
_entity.id
_entity.type
_entity.pdbx_description
1 polymer ?
#
loop_
_entity_poly.entity_id
_entity_poly.type
_entity_poly.pdbx_seq_one_letter_code
_entity_poly.pdbx_strand_id
1 'polypeptide(L)'
;MYYPIRSIHQGAYRLLHNLHYLMPFPIDQDFYVSPTFQDLLNNTLAGRPTGWFKTLQQYYYRDRWELFDLRSDPEETVNLAGDPALAPVLESLRDRLVKWQWDTGDPWVCGPDAVLEDKLEPHCRPLYNGL
;
A
#
# COMPACT_ATOMS: atom_id res chain seq x y z
N MET A 1 -3.40 -10.20 12.11
CA MET A 1 -2.53 -9.67 11.04
C MET A 1 -2.52 -8.15 11.14
N TYR A 2 -1.38 -7.47 10.98
CA TYR A 2 -1.29 -6.01 11.09
C TYR A 2 -0.49 -5.43 9.93
N TYR A 3 -1.20 -4.94 8.92
CA TYR A 3 -0.65 -4.28 7.73
C TYR A 3 -1.62 -3.18 7.29
N PRO A 4 -1.61 -2.01 7.97
CA PRO A 4 -2.56 -0.94 7.68
C PRO A 4 -2.31 -0.36 6.28
N ILE A 5 -3.38 -0.27 5.50
CA ILE A 5 -3.40 0.37 4.18
C ILE A 5 -4.43 1.49 4.21
N ARG A 6 -4.13 2.60 3.54
CA ARG A 6 -5.09 3.66 3.22
C ARG A 6 -5.15 3.82 1.72
N SER A 7 -6.32 4.13 1.17
CA SER A 7 -6.47 4.23 -0.28
C SER A 7 -7.49 5.27 -0.68
N ILE A 8 -7.27 5.85 -1.84
CA ILE A 8 -8.23 6.73 -2.51
C ILE A 8 -8.32 6.35 -3.99
N HIS A 9 -9.53 6.36 -4.52
CA HIS A 9 -9.80 6.18 -5.93
C HIS A 9 -10.48 7.44 -6.45
N GLN A 10 -9.92 8.06 -7.49
CA GLN A 10 -10.52 9.21 -8.17
C GLN A 10 -10.37 9.09 -9.68
N GLY A 11 -11.50 9.09 -10.38
CA GLY A 11 -11.51 8.98 -11.84
C GLY A 11 -10.87 7.67 -12.26
N ALA A 12 -9.72 7.75 -12.92
CA ALA A 12 -8.98 6.58 -13.37
C ALA A 12 -7.88 6.13 -12.40
N TYR A 13 -7.53 6.96 -11.42
CA TYR A 13 -6.37 6.72 -10.59
C TYR A 13 -6.75 6.10 -9.25
N ARG A 14 -6.03 5.06 -8.85
CA ARG A 14 -6.06 4.51 -7.50
C ARG A 14 -4.72 4.70 -6.83
N LEU A 15 -4.74 5.29 -5.64
CA LEU A 15 -3.57 5.45 -4.77
C LEU A 15 -3.73 4.58 -3.54
N LEU A 16 -2.69 3.84 -3.17
CA LEU A 16 -2.56 3.11 -1.91
C LEU A 16 -1.36 3.63 -1.12
N HIS A 17 -1.52 3.70 0.19
CA HIS A 17 -0.49 3.99 1.18
C HIS A 17 -0.33 2.77 2.09
N ASN A 18 0.74 2.02 1.89
CA ASN A 18 1.11 0.88 2.74
C ASN A 18 1.93 1.41 3.93
N LEU A 19 1.29 1.59 5.10
CA LEU A 19 1.98 2.18 6.27
C LEU A 19 3.13 1.28 6.74
N HIS A 20 2.99 -0.04 6.59
CA HIS A 20 3.94 -1.05 7.07
C HIS A 20 4.69 -1.75 5.92
N TYR A 21 5.02 -1.01 4.86
CA TYR A 21 5.58 -1.55 3.62
C TYR A 21 6.91 -2.31 3.74
N LEU A 22 7.73 -2.01 4.76
CA LEU A 22 8.99 -2.73 5.01
C LEU A 22 8.79 -4.15 5.55
N MET A 23 7.59 -4.49 6.02
CA MET A 23 7.23 -5.84 6.47
C MET A 23 6.52 -6.59 5.34
N PRO A 24 6.58 -7.93 5.29
CA PRO A 24 5.83 -8.69 4.30
C PRO A 24 4.32 -8.56 4.53
N PHE A 25 3.55 -8.46 3.44
CA PHE A 25 2.09 -8.55 3.47
C PHE A 25 1.66 -9.86 4.12
N PRO A 26 0.88 -9.83 5.21
CA PRO A 26 0.55 -11.03 5.94
C PRO A 26 -0.49 -11.87 5.18
N ILE A 27 -0.46 -13.18 5.40
CA ILE A 27 -1.45 -14.14 4.89
C ILE A 27 -2.29 -14.65 6.05
N ASP A 28 -3.61 -14.66 5.90
CA ASP A 28 -4.54 -15.24 6.87
C ASP A 28 -4.55 -16.77 6.79
N GLN A 29 -4.90 -17.41 7.91
CA GLN A 29 -4.83 -18.87 8.04
C GLN A 29 -5.78 -19.58 7.06
N ASP A 30 -6.94 -18.99 6.79
CA ASP A 30 -7.96 -19.58 5.93
C ASP A 30 -7.55 -19.52 4.45
N PHE A 31 -7.04 -18.37 3.98
CA PHE A 31 -6.49 -18.25 2.63
C PHE A 31 -5.23 -19.10 2.46
N TYR A 32 -4.38 -19.19 3.48
CA TYR A 32 -3.15 -19.99 3.43
C TYR A 32 -3.43 -21.44 3.04
N VAL A 33 -4.45 -22.07 3.61
CA VAL A 33 -4.79 -23.47 3.35
C VAL A 33 -5.58 -23.68 2.06
N SER A 34 -5.91 -22.62 1.32
CA SER A 34 -6.65 -22.74 0.06
C SER A 34 -5.84 -23.51 -0.99
N PRO A 35 -6.47 -24.38 -1.81
CA PRO A 35 -5.77 -25.10 -2.87
C PRO A 35 -5.02 -24.17 -3.84
N THR A 36 -5.61 -23.01 -4.15
CA THR A 36 -5.01 -22.00 -5.03
C THR A 36 -3.72 -21.42 -4.45
N PHE A 37 -3.71 -21.03 -3.18
CA PHE A 37 -2.51 -20.48 -2.57
C PHE A 37 -1.45 -21.55 -2.34
N GLN A 38 -1.85 -22.77 -1.97
CA GLN A 38 -0.93 -23.91 -1.84
C GLN A 38 -0.23 -24.25 -3.16
N ASP A 39 -0.95 -24.25 -4.29
CA ASP A 39 -0.34 -24.44 -5.61
C ASP A 39 0.66 -23.32 -5.94
N LEU A 40 0.28 -22.05 -5.68
CA LEU A 40 1.15 -20.90 -5.87
C LEU A 40 2.45 -21.02 -5.04
N LEU A 41 2.34 -21.38 -3.75
CA LEU A 41 3.48 -21.61 -2.86
C LEU A 41 4.37 -22.74 -3.37
N ASN A 42 3.79 -23.88 -3.72
CA ASN A 42 4.53 -25.06 -4.16
C ASN A 42 5.27 -24.81 -5.49
N ASN A 43 4.62 -24.15 -6.44
CA ASN A 43 5.25 -23.81 -7.72
C ASN A 43 6.34 -22.76 -7.54
N THR A 44 6.13 -21.75 -6.67
CA THR A 44 7.18 -20.77 -6.35
C THR A 44 8.39 -21.44 -5.70
N LEU A 45 8.19 -22.30 -4.69
CA LEU A 45 9.27 -23.01 -3.99
C LEU A 45 10.05 -23.94 -4.92
N ALA A 46 9.35 -24.62 -5.84
CA ALA A 46 9.96 -25.50 -6.82
C ALA A 46 10.60 -24.77 -8.01
N GLY A 47 10.54 -23.43 -8.07
CA GLY A 47 11.04 -22.64 -9.21
C GLY A 47 10.27 -22.89 -10.51
N ARG A 48 9.02 -23.36 -10.42
CA ARG A 48 8.15 -23.62 -11.57
C ARG A 48 7.32 -22.36 -11.92
N PRO A 49 6.89 -22.21 -13.18
CA PRO A 49 5.96 -21.15 -13.55
C PRO A 49 4.68 -21.22 -12.72
N THR A 50 4.28 -20.10 -12.13
CA THR A 50 3.05 -20.02 -11.33
C THR A 50 1.82 -19.69 -12.17
N GLY A 51 2.02 -19.18 -13.39
CA GLY A 51 0.94 -18.67 -14.25
C GLY A 51 0.24 -17.42 -13.70
N TRP A 52 0.76 -16.85 -12.60
CA TRP A 52 0.21 -15.65 -11.97
C TRP A 52 0.88 -14.39 -12.52
N PHE A 53 0.13 -13.30 -12.60
CA PHE A 53 0.60 -12.00 -13.09
C PHE A 53 1.55 -11.26 -12.12
N LYS A 54 1.76 -11.82 -10.92
CA LYS A 54 2.72 -11.34 -9.91
C LYS A 54 3.57 -12.51 -9.40
N THR A 55 4.63 -12.17 -8.67
CA THR A 55 5.40 -13.11 -7.86
C THR A 55 5.05 -12.96 -6.37
N LEU A 56 5.31 -14.00 -5.56
CA LEU A 56 5.16 -13.89 -4.10
C LEU A 56 6.03 -12.78 -3.51
N GLN A 57 7.23 -12.56 -4.06
CA GLN A 57 8.12 -11.48 -3.62
C GLN A 57 7.46 -10.11 -3.76
N GLN A 58 6.88 -9.81 -4.93
CA GLN A 58 6.15 -8.56 -5.18
C GLN A 58 4.87 -8.46 -4.35
N TYR A 59 4.20 -9.59 -4.10
CA TYR A 59 2.98 -9.60 -3.30
C TYR A 59 3.23 -9.29 -1.82
N TYR A 60 4.35 -9.81 -1.28
CA TYR A 60 4.75 -9.61 0.10
C TYR A 60 5.40 -8.24 0.32
N TYR A 61 6.35 -7.85 -0.52
CA TYR A 61 7.12 -6.61 -0.33
C TYR A 61 6.65 -5.56 -1.31
N ARG A 62 5.79 -4.67 -0.82
CA ARG A 62 5.13 -3.61 -1.59
C ARG A 62 5.79 -2.27 -1.33
N ASP A 63 5.61 -1.34 -2.24
CA ASP A 63 6.08 0.04 -2.05
C ASP A 63 5.22 0.78 -1.02
N ARG A 64 5.78 1.81 -0.37
CA ARG A 64 5.02 2.68 0.55
C ARG A 64 3.83 3.32 -0.14
N TRP A 65 4.04 3.80 -1.36
CA TRP A 65 3.03 4.44 -2.19
C TRP A 65 2.89 3.67 -3.48
N GLU A 66 1.66 3.27 -3.81
CA GLU A 66 1.33 2.58 -5.05
C GLU A 66 0.25 3.37 -5.79
N LEU A 67 0.58 3.93 -6.96
CA LEU A 67 -0.34 4.69 -7.80
C LEU A 67 -0.56 3.94 -9.12
N PHE A 68 -1.81 3.74 -9.51
CA PHE A 68 -2.18 3.02 -10.73
C PHE A 68 -3.19 3.84 -11.57
N ASP A 69 -3.05 3.84 -12.89
CA ASP A 69 -4.10 4.27 -13.83
C ASP A 69 -4.88 3.04 -14.31
N LEU A 70 -6.09 2.86 -13.77
CA LEU A 70 -6.95 1.72 -14.04
C LEU A 70 -7.51 1.67 -15.47
N ARG A 71 -7.42 2.75 -16.25
CA ARG A 71 -7.85 2.72 -17.66
C ARG A 71 -6.81 2.04 -18.53
N SER A 72 -5.53 2.31 -18.29
CA SER A 72 -4.43 1.71 -19.05
C SER A 72 -3.93 0.41 -18.44
N ASP A 73 -4.02 0.26 -17.12
CA ASP A 73 -3.53 -0.88 -16.35
C ASP A 73 -4.60 -1.35 -15.35
N PRO A 74 -5.66 -2.03 -15.80
CA PRO A 74 -6.73 -2.52 -14.94
C PRO A 74 -6.27 -3.61 -13.95
N GLU A 75 -5.12 -4.24 -14.20
CA GLU A 75 -4.52 -5.27 -13.35
C GLU A 75 -3.55 -4.71 -12.29
N GLU A 76 -3.23 -3.41 -12.36
CA GLU A 76 -2.42 -2.71 -11.36
C GLU A 76 -1.05 -3.35 -11.16
N THR A 77 -0.37 -3.50 -12.30
CA THR A 77 0.93 -4.12 -12.45
C THR A 77 2.06 -3.10 -12.50
N VAL A 78 1.77 -1.86 -12.90
CA VAL A 78 2.74 -0.79 -13.08
C VAL A 78 2.52 0.31 -12.03
N ASN A 79 3.36 0.34 -11.01
CA ASN A 79 3.33 1.41 -10.01
C ASN A 79 3.88 2.74 -10.60
N LEU A 80 3.04 3.76 -10.63
CA LEU A 80 3.32 5.09 -11.16
C LEU A 80 3.73 6.11 -10.08
N ALA A 81 3.82 5.71 -8.81
CA ALA A 81 4.12 6.64 -7.71
C ALA A 81 5.51 7.30 -7.84
N GLY A 82 6.45 6.64 -8.51
CA GLY A 82 7.79 7.17 -8.80
C GLY A 82 7.90 7.99 -10.09
N ASP A 83 6.83 8.10 -10.89
CA ASP A 83 6.87 8.82 -12.17
C ASP A 83 6.78 10.34 -11.96
N PRO A 84 7.81 11.13 -12.31
CA PRO A 84 7.79 12.58 -12.15
C PRO A 84 6.66 13.27 -12.93
N ALA A 85 6.19 12.69 -14.04
CA ALA A 85 5.09 13.25 -14.83
C ALA A 85 3.75 13.18 -14.09
N LEU A 86 3.62 12.23 -13.14
CA LEU A 86 2.41 12.00 -12.35
C LEU A 86 2.51 12.52 -10.91
N ALA A 87 3.63 13.14 -10.53
CA ALA A 87 3.80 13.75 -9.21
C ALA A 87 2.64 14.70 -8.80
N PRO A 88 2.09 15.56 -9.68
CA PRO A 88 0.94 16.40 -9.31
C PRO A 88 -0.33 15.59 -8.99
N VAL A 89 -0.54 14.46 -9.68
CA VAL A 89 -1.67 13.56 -9.42
C VAL A 89 -1.48 12.86 -8.07
N LEU A 90 -0.27 12.35 -7.82
CA LEU A 90 0.10 11.72 -6.55
C LEU A 90 -0.16 12.66 -5.37
N GLU A 91 0.40 13.87 -5.39
CA GLU A 91 0.24 14.84 -4.29
C GLU A 91 -1.23 15.22 -4.08
N SER A 92 -1.98 15.47 -5.16
CA SER A 92 -3.41 15.78 -5.04
C SER A 92 -4.21 14.65 -4.38
N LEU A 93 -3.91 13.39 -4.70
CA LEU A 93 -4.55 12.23 -4.08
C LEU A 93 -4.10 12.03 -2.64
N ARG A 94 -2.83 12.25 -2.31
CA ARG A 94 -2.30 12.21 -0.95
C ARG A 94 -2.99 13.24 -0.06
N ASP A 95 -3.10 14.48 -0.50
CA ASP A 95 -3.77 15.55 0.24
C ASP A 95 -5.23 15.22 0.53
N ARG A 96 -5.95 14.70 -0.48
CA ARG A 96 -7.36 14.30 -0.33
C ARG A 96 -7.51 13.10 0.61
N LEU A 97 -6.59 12.15 0.56
CA LEU A 97 -6.58 10.99 1.46
C LEU A 97 -6.32 11.44 2.91
N VAL A 98 -5.28 12.23 3.14
CA VAL A 98 -4.93 12.75 4.48
C VAL A 98 -6.05 13.63 5.04
N LYS A 99 -6.65 14.49 4.21
CA LYS A 99 -7.83 15.27 4.61
C LYS A 99 -8.95 14.36 5.13
N TRP A 100 -9.29 13.30 4.38
CA TRP A 100 -10.33 12.36 4.80
C TRP A 100 -9.96 11.59 6.08
N GLN A 101 -8.69 11.23 6.25
CA GLN A 101 -8.21 10.62 7.49
C GLN A 101 -8.43 11.54 8.70
N TRP A 102 -8.12 12.84 8.57
CA TRP A 102 -8.43 13.82 9.62
C TRP A 102 -9.93 14.00 9.84
N ASP A 103 -10.71 14.17 8.77
CA ASP A 103 -12.16 14.40 8.84
C ASP A 103 -12.90 13.22 9.51
N THR A 104 -12.31 12.02 9.47
CA THR A 104 -12.87 10.80 10.07
C THR A 104 -12.23 10.39 11.39
N GLY A 105 -11.26 11.16 11.90
CA GLY A 105 -10.56 10.86 13.15
C GLY A 105 -9.75 9.57 13.09
N ASP A 106 -9.10 9.29 11.96
CA ASP A 106 -8.28 8.09 11.75
C ASP A 106 -7.10 8.02 12.75
N PRO A 107 -7.06 7.01 13.65
CA PRO A 107 -5.97 6.86 14.61
C PRO A 107 -4.59 6.68 13.99
N TRP A 108 -4.52 6.33 12.70
CA TRP A 108 -3.27 6.11 11.96
C TRP A 108 -2.86 7.30 11.08
N VAL A 109 -3.53 8.46 11.17
CA VAL A 109 -3.29 9.60 10.27
C VAL A 109 -1.83 10.08 10.22
N CYS A 110 -1.10 9.96 11.31
CA CYS A 110 0.33 10.34 11.39
C CYS A 110 1.31 9.18 11.13
N GLY A 111 0.82 7.94 11.06
CA GLY A 111 1.68 6.77 10.86
C GLY A 111 2.14 6.62 9.41
N PRO A 112 3.32 6.03 9.16
CA PRO A 112 4.27 5.41 10.11
C PRO A 112 5.40 6.33 10.60
N ASP A 113 5.50 7.54 10.06
CA ASP A 113 6.64 8.47 10.23
C ASP A 113 6.50 9.42 11.42
N ALA A 114 5.29 9.54 11.97
CA ALA A 114 4.98 10.45 13.06
C ALA A 114 3.99 9.84 14.08
N VAL A 115 3.87 10.50 15.23
CA VAL A 115 2.89 10.22 16.29
C VAL A 115 1.84 11.32 16.30
N LEU A 116 0.58 10.93 16.48
CA LEU A 116 -0.53 11.85 16.66
C LEU A 116 -0.54 12.40 18.10
N GLU A 117 -0.44 13.72 18.25
CA GLU A 117 -0.47 14.45 19.52
C GLU A 117 -1.45 15.64 19.45
N ASP A 118 -2.69 15.43 19.90
CA ASP A 118 -3.79 16.41 19.83
C ASP A 118 -3.51 17.71 20.60
N LYS A 119 -2.54 17.69 21.52
CA LYS A 119 -2.21 18.85 22.38
C LYS A 119 -1.14 19.76 21.79
N LEU A 120 -0.48 19.34 20.70
CA LEU A 120 0.67 20.04 20.12
C LEU A 120 0.39 20.41 18.66
N GLU A 121 1.06 21.46 18.18
CA GLU A 121 1.05 21.87 16.77
C GLU A 121 2.47 21.78 16.17
N PRO A 122 2.66 21.19 14.97
CA PRO A 122 1.67 20.37 14.26
C PRO A 122 1.30 19.10 15.04
N HIS A 123 0.06 18.61 14.86
CA HIS A 123 -0.45 17.40 15.53
C HIS A 123 0.33 16.12 15.20
N CYS A 124 0.87 15.99 13.98
CA CYS A 124 1.78 14.89 13.64
C CYS A 124 3.22 15.25 14.04
N ARG A 125 3.77 14.54 15.03
CA ARG A 125 5.12 14.75 15.56
C ARG A 125 6.10 13.74 14.95
N PRO A 126 7.16 14.19 14.25
CA PRO A 126 8.06 13.27 13.54
C PRO A 126 8.83 12.36 14.50
N LEU A 127 9.00 11.11 14.10
CA LEU A 127 9.75 10.10 14.87
C LEU A 127 11.24 10.04 14.52
N TYR A 128 11.66 10.60 13.38
CA TYR A 128 13.02 10.47 12.85
C TYR A 128 13.47 9.00 12.75
N ASN A 129 12.56 8.12 12.33
CA ASN A 129 12.74 6.67 12.31
C ASN A 129 13.33 6.13 10.99
N GLY A 130 13.87 7.00 10.14
CA GLY A 130 14.46 6.62 8.85
C GLY A 130 13.45 6.38 7.72
N LEU A 131 12.19 6.80 7.91
CA LEU A 131 11.13 6.83 6.91
C LEU A 131 10.84 8.24 6.41
#